data_AF-A0A1G4QVP3-F1
#
_entry.id   AF-A0A1G4QVP3-F1
#
_cell.length_a   1.000
_cell.length_b   1.000
_cell.length_c   1.000
_cell.angle_alpha   90.00
_cell.angle_beta   90.00
_cell.angle_gamma   90.00
#
_symmetry.space_group_name_H-M   'P 1'
#
loop_
_entity.id
_entity.type
_entity.pdbx_description
1 polymer ?
#
loop_
_entity_poly.entity_id
_entity_poly.type
_entity_poly.pdbx_seq_one_letter_code
_entity_poly.pdbx_strand_id
1 'polypeptide(L)'
;MKMFVATLLMLSAVVSGCNQAPKNGAAPPQSADSNRQVQVKQTAPQKKEIQDPRAVANRLEQIAVSVPNVESANCVVFGNTAVVGINVPAAMDRAKVGTIKLSVAEALKKDPYGVDALVTADMDLNQRLWNIRQQAMNGRPINGFAEEMAAIIGRIVPQMPRDVNPLQSQPPAQR
;
A
#
# COMPACT_ATOMS: atom_id res chain seq x y z
N MET A 1 -27.17 -68.53 -7.22
CA MET A 1 -26.90 -67.19 -6.65
C MET A 1 -25.51 -67.17 -6.03
N LYS A 2 -24.50 -66.83 -6.84
CA LYS A 2 -23.06 -66.60 -6.50
C LYS A 2 -22.28 -66.21 -7.76
N MET A 3 -22.82 -66.52 -8.95
CA MET A 3 -22.28 -66.13 -10.27
C MET A 3 -22.90 -64.87 -10.89
N PHE A 4 -23.81 -64.17 -10.19
CA PHE A 4 -24.33 -62.86 -10.63
C PHE A 4 -23.70 -61.68 -9.87
N VAL A 5 -22.89 -61.96 -8.84
CA VAL A 5 -22.18 -60.94 -8.06
C VAL A 5 -20.86 -60.55 -8.74
N ALA A 6 -20.29 -61.43 -9.57
CA ALA A 6 -19.04 -61.18 -10.28
C ALA A 6 -19.21 -60.25 -11.50
N THR A 7 -20.42 -60.18 -12.08
CA THR A 7 -20.70 -59.32 -13.25
C THR A 7 -21.00 -57.86 -12.86
N LEU A 8 -21.27 -57.59 -11.58
CA LEU A 8 -21.53 -56.23 -11.07
C LEU A 8 -20.26 -55.50 -10.59
N LEU A 9 -19.12 -56.21 -10.50
CA LEU A 9 -17.83 -55.66 -10.02
C LEU A 9 -16.83 -55.38 -11.16
N MET A 10 -17.27 -55.55 -12.42
CA MET A 10 -16.46 -55.32 -13.62
C MET A 10 -17.14 -54.34 -14.58
N LEU A 11 -17.85 -53.36 -14.02
CA LEU A 11 -18.44 -52.23 -14.74
C LEU A 11 -18.20 -50.91 -14.00
N SER A 12 -17.01 -50.75 -13.44
CA SER A 12 -16.50 -49.50 -12.87
C SER A 12 -15.29 -49.02 -13.66
N ALA A 13 -15.40 -48.99 -14.99
CA ALA A 13 -14.52 -48.22 -15.85
C ALA A 13 -15.12 -46.81 -16.01
N VAL A 14 -14.93 -45.98 -15.00
CA VAL A 14 -15.31 -44.56 -15.04
C VAL A 14 -14.35 -43.84 -15.99
N VAL A 15 -14.93 -43.39 -17.10
CA VAL A 15 -14.38 -42.44 -18.06
C VAL A 15 -13.87 -41.21 -17.30
N SER A 16 -12.56 -40.99 -17.30
CA SER A 16 -11.96 -39.69 -16.96
C SER A 16 -11.62 -38.98 -18.27
N GLY A 17 -12.55 -38.15 -18.74
CA GLY A 17 -12.29 -37.15 -19.76
C GLY A 17 -11.84 -35.85 -19.11
N CYS A 18 -10.64 -35.39 -19.41
CA CYS A 18 -10.29 -33.97 -19.27
C CYS A 18 -10.35 -33.35 -20.66
N ASN A 19 -11.45 -32.66 -20.91
CA ASN A 19 -11.69 -31.80 -22.05
C ASN A 19 -11.23 -30.39 -21.67
N GLN A 20 -10.31 -29.78 -22.43
CA GLN A 20 -10.32 -28.35 -22.80
C GLN A 20 -9.07 -27.94 -23.59
N ALA A 21 -9.28 -27.74 -24.88
CA ALA A 21 -8.67 -26.69 -25.71
C ALA A 21 -9.84 -26.08 -26.52
N PRO A 22 -9.84 -24.81 -27.02
CA PRO A 22 -8.66 -24.13 -27.58
C PRO A 22 -8.61 -22.56 -27.54
N LYS A 23 -7.52 -21.98 -28.11
CA LYS A 23 -7.36 -20.65 -28.76
C LYS A 23 -7.31 -19.39 -27.85
N ASN A 24 -6.42 -18.39 -27.98
CA ASN A 24 -5.55 -17.89 -29.06
C ASN A 24 -4.32 -17.16 -28.47
N GLY A 25 -3.17 -17.23 -29.16
CA GLY A 25 -2.03 -16.34 -28.91
C GLY A 25 -0.76 -16.93 -29.51
N ALA A 26 -0.48 -16.63 -30.77
CA ALA A 26 0.71 -17.09 -31.47
C ALA A 26 1.99 -16.54 -30.81
N ALA A 27 2.86 -17.43 -30.35
CA ALA A 27 4.27 -17.12 -30.09
C ALA A 27 5.13 -18.24 -30.70
N PRO A 28 6.29 -17.93 -31.33
CA PRO A 28 7.11 -18.93 -32.01
C PRO A 28 7.75 -19.91 -31.02
N PRO A 29 8.09 -21.14 -31.44
CA PRO A 29 8.59 -22.16 -30.53
C PRO A 29 10.01 -21.81 -30.06
N GLN A 30 10.21 -21.60 -28.76
CA GLN A 30 11.53 -21.57 -28.15
C GLN A 30 11.88 -22.97 -27.64
N SER A 31 12.93 -23.52 -28.23
CA SER A 31 13.52 -24.81 -27.93
C SER A 31 13.96 -24.92 -26.47
N ALA A 32 13.86 -26.15 -25.97
CA ALA A 32 14.07 -26.55 -24.58
C ALA A 32 15.45 -26.20 -23.99
N ASP A 33 15.42 -25.53 -22.83
CA ASP A 33 16.38 -25.78 -21.73
C ASP A 33 15.60 -25.73 -20.39
N SER A 34 15.14 -26.90 -19.95
CA SER A 34 14.10 -27.06 -18.93
C SER A 34 14.58 -27.00 -17.47
N ASN A 35 15.69 -26.32 -17.14
CA ASN A 35 16.21 -26.37 -15.76
C ASN A 35 16.84 -25.09 -15.19
N ARG A 36 16.33 -23.90 -15.54
CA ARG A 36 16.59 -22.67 -14.77
C ARG A 36 15.31 -21.90 -14.48
N GLN A 37 14.47 -22.46 -13.61
CA GLN A 37 13.49 -21.65 -12.89
C GLN A 37 14.24 -20.88 -11.79
N VAL A 38 14.67 -19.66 -12.10
CA VAL A 38 15.21 -18.74 -11.09
C VAL A 38 14.03 -18.24 -10.26
N GLN A 39 13.76 -18.90 -9.12
CA GLN A 39 12.87 -18.36 -8.10
C GLN A 39 13.57 -17.17 -7.43
N VAL A 40 13.23 -15.97 -7.90
CA VAL A 40 13.64 -14.73 -7.23
C VAL A 40 12.81 -14.62 -5.94
N LYS A 41 13.44 -14.82 -4.78
CA LYS A 41 12.84 -14.45 -3.50
C LYS A 41 12.72 -12.92 -3.48
N GLN A 42 11.50 -12.42 -3.75
CA GLN A 42 11.17 -11.00 -3.61
C GLN A 42 11.41 -10.61 -2.15
N THR A 43 12.57 -10.01 -1.86
CA THR A 43 12.93 -9.52 -0.53
C THR A 43 12.38 -8.10 -0.37
N ALA A 44 11.10 -7.92 -0.69
CA ALA A 44 10.43 -6.66 -0.41
C ALA A 44 10.36 -6.52 1.13
N PRO A 45 10.73 -5.35 1.68
CA PRO A 45 10.65 -5.15 3.12
C PRO A 45 9.23 -5.45 3.60
N GLN A 46 9.11 -6.38 4.55
CA GLN A 46 7.81 -6.76 5.10
C GLN A 46 7.32 -5.65 6.02
N LYS A 47 6.16 -5.08 5.66
CA LYS A 47 5.48 -4.12 6.51
C LYS A 47 4.99 -4.78 7.79
N LYS A 48 5.33 -4.17 8.92
CA LYS A 48 4.83 -4.59 10.22
C LYS A 48 3.50 -3.91 10.51
N GLU A 49 2.56 -4.67 11.05
CA GLU A 49 1.28 -4.14 11.51
C GLU A 49 1.47 -3.14 12.66
N ILE A 50 0.81 -1.99 12.55
CA ILE A 50 0.87 -0.93 13.55
C ILE A 50 -0.12 -1.25 14.69
N GLN A 51 0.43 -1.70 15.82
CA GLN A 51 -0.36 -1.97 17.04
C GLN A 51 -0.49 -0.74 17.94
N ASP A 52 0.54 0.10 17.98
CA ASP A 52 0.54 1.37 18.71
C ASP A 52 0.74 2.54 17.73
N PRO A 53 -0.35 3.16 17.26
CA PRO A 53 -0.31 4.29 16.35
C PRO A 53 0.49 5.48 16.89
N ARG A 54 0.47 5.72 18.21
CA ARG A 54 1.16 6.87 18.82
C ARG A 54 2.66 6.65 18.86
N ALA A 55 3.09 5.46 19.30
CA ALA A 55 4.51 5.12 19.32
C ALA A 55 5.09 5.09 17.89
N VAL A 56 4.36 4.53 16.93
CA VAL A 56 4.78 4.52 15.53
C VAL A 56 4.87 5.94 14.97
N ALA A 57 3.87 6.80 15.19
CA ALA A 57 3.91 8.19 14.75
C ALA A 57 5.16 8.93 15.27
N ASN A 58 5.41 8.87 16.58
CA ASN A 58 6.58 9.49 17.20
C ASN A 58 7.89 8.96 16.59
N ARG A 59 7.97 7.66 16.36
CA ARG A 59 9.17 7.04 15.80
C ARG A 59 9.43 7.48 14.35
N LEU A 60 8.39 7.55 13.53
CA LEU A 60 8.52 8.01 12.13
C LEU A 60 8.83 9.51 12.06
N GLU A 61 8.30 10.33 12.97
CA GLU A 61 8.68 11.75 13.13
C GLU A 61 10.18 11.89 13.44
N GLN A 62 10.69 11.09 14.40
CA GLN A 62 12.10 11.11 14.76
C GLN A 62 13.01 10.71 13.60
N ILE A 63 12.62 9.68 12.83
CA ILE A 63 13.37 9.27 11.63
C ILE A 63 13.38 10.41 10.60
N ALA A 64 12.23 11.06 10.35
CA ALA A 64 12.14 12.16 9.40
C ALA A 64 13.01 13.36 9.82
N VAL A 65 12.96 13.76 11.10
CA VAL A 65 13.77 14.88 11.64
C VAL A 65 15.27 14.58 11.63
N SER A 66 15.68 13.31 11.65
CA SER A 66 17.09 12.94 11.53
C SER A 66 17.70 13.24 10.15
N VAL A 67 16.87 13.50 9.13
CA VAL A 67 17.33 13.85 7.79
C VAL A 67 17.75 15.32 7.74
N PRO A 68 18.94 15.65 7.20
CA PRO A 68 19.42 17.03 7.14
C PRO A 68 18.44 17.99 6.46
N ASN A 69 18.28 19.17 7.05
CA ASN A 69 17.38 20.24 6.61
C ASN A 69 15.87 19.95 6.76
N VAL A 70 15.50 18.91 7.52
CA VAL A 70 14.14 18.77 8.07
C VAL A 70 14.12 19.50 9.41
N GLU A 71 13.34 20.58 9.51
CA GLU A 71 13.22 21.40 10.73
C GLU A 71 12.28 20.75 11.75
N SER A 72 11.22 20.12 11.27
CA SER A 72 10.25 19.37 12.07
C SER A 72 9.49 18.39 11.20
N ALA A 73 8.82 17.43 11.83
CA ALA A 73 7.94 16.48 11.15
C ALA A 73 6.69 16.21 11.98
N ASN A 74 5.58 15.91 11.29
CA ASN A 74 4.32 15.50 11.89
C ASN A 74 3.88 14.19 11.25
N CYS A 75 3.51 13.20 12.06
CA CYS A 75 3.05 11.91 11.57
C CYS A 75 1.67 11.57 12.12
N VAL A 76 0.74 11.22 11.23
CA VAL A 76 -0.54 10.65 11.61
C VAL A 76 -0.64 9.24 11.05
N VAL A 77 -0.92 8.28 11.92
CA VAL A 77 -1.22 6.89 11.54
C VAL A 77 -2.72 6.73 11.39
N PHE A 78 -3.16 6.33 10.21
CA PHE A 78 -4.55 6.04 9.87
C PHE A 78 -4.68 4.60 9.37
N GLY A 79 -5.38 3.75 10.12
CA GLY A 79 -5.38 2.31 9.90
C GLY A 79 -3.96 1.75 10.04
N ASN A 80 -3.49 1.06 9.01
CA ASN A 80 -2.11 0.55 8.93
C ASN A 80 -1.21 1.43 8.05
N THR A 81 -1.56 2.69 7.80
CA THR A 81 -0.79 3.60 6.93
C THR A 81 -0.37 4.83 7.71
N ALA A 82 0.89 5.21 7.60
CA ALA A 82 1.42 6.45 8.18
C ALA A 82 1.48 7.55 7.11
N VAL A 83 1.10 8.77 7.47
CA VAL A 83 1.28 9.97 6.65
C VAL A 83 2.22 10.91 7.41
N VAL A 84 3.36 11.22 6.80
CA VAL A 84 4.44 12.03 7.36
C VAL A 84 4.54 13.34 6.59
N GLY A 85 4.22 14.44 7.27
CA GLY A 85 4.50 15.79 6.82
C GLY A 85 5.88 16.22 7.30
N ILE A 86 6.70 16.78 6.41
CA ILE A 86 8.01 17.35 6.76
C ILE A 86 7.99 18.86 6.56
N ASN A 87 8.55 19.58 7.53
CA ASN A 87 8.83 21.00 7.43
C ASN A 87 10.29 21.20 7.00
N VAL A 88 10.48 22.06 6.02
CA VAL A 88 11.78 22.41 5.45
C VAL A 88 11.88 23.95 5.38
N PRO A 89 13.08 24.52 5.31
CA PRO A 89 13.25 25.98 5.24
C PRO A 89 12.42 26.62 4.12
N ALA A 90 11.64 27.66 4.44
CA ALA A 90 10.67 28.25 3.53
C ALA A 90 11.26 28.81 2.22
N ALA A 91 12.51 29.31 2.27
CA ALA A 91 13.21 29.87 1.12
C ALA A 91 13.95 28.80 0.28
N MET A 92 13.74 27.52 0.56
CA MET A 92 14.44 26.44 -0.13
C MET A 92 13.92 26.22 -1.55
N ASP A 93 14.85 26.02 -2.48
CA ASP A 93 14.50 25.66 -3.86
C ASP A 93 13.71 24.34 -3.96
N ARG A 94 12.75 24.30 -4.88
CA ARG A 94 11.82 23.17 -5.04
C ARG A 94 12.54 21.87 -5.41
N ALA A 95 13.63 21.94 -6.19
CA ALA A 95 14.40 20.73 -6.50
C ALA A 95 15.05 20.16 -5.24
N LYS A 96 15.61 21.02 -4.38
CA LYS A 96 16.20 20.62 -3.10
C LYS A 96 15.16 20.06 -2.12
N VAL A 97 13.96 20.63 -2.07
CA VAL A 97 12.83 20.06 -1.30
C VAL A 97 12.48 18.65 -1.82
N GLY A 98 12.47 18.46 -3.14
CA GLY A 98 12.27 17.16 -3.76
C GLY A 98 13.33 16.13 -3.33
N THR A 99 14.60 16.52 -3.31
CA THR A 99 15.70 15.68 -2.83
C THR A 99 15.55 15.32 -1.35
N ILE A 100 15.19 16.28 -0.48
CA ILE A 100 14.96 16.01 0.95
C ILE A 100 13.79 15.05 1.14
N LYS A 101 12.68 15.25 0.42
CA LYS A 101 11.53 14.34 0.45
C LYS A 101 11.94 12.91 0.08
N LEU A 102 12.78 12.76 -0.94
CA LEU A 102 13.33 11.47 -1.34
C LEU A 102 14.20 10.87 -0.21
N SER A 103 15.11 11.65 0.38
CA SER A 103 15.95 11.18 1.49
C SER A 103 15.14 10.74 2.71
N VAL A 104 14.06 11.45 3.04
CA VAL A 104 13.12 11.05 4.10
C VAL A 104 12.42 9.74 3.73
N ALA A 105 11.91 9.61 2.50
CA ALA A 105 11.30 8.37 2.04
C ALA A 105 12.28 7.18 2.10
N GLU A 106 13.56 7.39 1.77
CA GLU A 106 14.61 6.36 1.88
C GLU A 106 14.90 5.97 3.33
N ALA A 107 14.91 6.94 4.24
CA ALA A 107 15.09 6.69 5.67
C ALA A 107 13.91 5.87 6.23
N LEU A 108 12.68 6.26 5.91
CA LEU A 108 11.46 5.56 6.32
C LEU A 108 11.33 4.18 5.67
N LYS A 109 11.83 3.99 4.44
CA LYS A 109 11.82 2.69 3.75
C LYS A 109 12.61 1.61 4.50
N LYS A 110 13.64 2.00 5.25
CA LYS A 110 14.45 1.08 6.09
C LYS A 110 13.71 0.67 7.36
N ASP A 111 12.56 1.28 7.61
CA ASP A 111 11.74 1.09 8.79
C ASP A 111 10.56 0.15 8.49
N PRO A 112 10.32 -0.91 9.29
CA PRO A 112 9.22 -1.83 9.03
C PRO A 112 7.83 -1.19 9.16
N TYR A 113 7.70 -0.08 9.90
CA TYR A 113 6.45 0.68 9.98
C TYR A 113 6.40 1.83 8.97
N GLY A 114 7.55 2.29 8.48
CA GLY A 114 7.69 3.39 7.53
C GLY A 114 7.70 2.96 6.06
N VAL A 115 7.82 1.66 5.76
CA VAL A 115 7.96 1.13 4.39
C VAL A 115 6.85 1.56 3.42
N ASP A 116 5.63 1.73 3.92
CA ASP A 116 4.47 2.22 3.13
C ASP A 116 4.03 3.62 3.57
N ALA A 117 4.88 4.39 4.25
CA ALA A 117 4.53 5.73 4.69
C ALA A 117 4.41 6.69 3.50
N LEU A 118 3.38 7.53 3.52
CA LEU A 118 3.23 8.63 2.59
C LEU A 118 3.98 9.84 3.11
N VAL A 119 4.83 10.44 2.28
CA VAL A 119 5.65 11.60 2.69
C VAL A 119 5.25 12.84 1.87
N THR A 120 5.00 13.95 2.56
CA THR A 120 4.69 15.24 1.94
C THR A 120 5.52 16.37 2.54
N ALA A 121 5.91 17.32 1.70
CA ALA A 121 6.54 18.59 2.08
C ALA A 121 5.62 19.79 1.74
N ASP A 122 4.35 19.53 1.46
CA ASP A 122 3.34 20.57 1.24
C ASP A 122 3.01 21.24 2.58
N MET A 123 3.17 22.56 2.65
CA MET A 123 3.01 23.33 3.89
C MET A 123 1.58 23.25 4.44
N ASP A 124 0.57 23.28 3.56
CA ASP A 124 -0.83 23.22 3.95
C ASP A 124 -1.20 21.83 4.47
N LEU A 125 -0.78 20.77 3.76
CA LEU A 125 -0.98 19.40 4.24
C LEU A 125 -0.24 19.14 5.56
N ASN A 126 0.97 19.68 5.72
CA ASN A 126 1.73 19.55 6.97
C ASN A 126 1.03 20.27 8.13
N GLN A 127 0.46 21.46 7.91
CA GLN A 127 -0.31 22.17 8.92
C GLN A 127 -1.57 21.39 9.33
N ARG A 128 -2.28 20.79 8.36
CA ARG A 128 -3.44 19.94 8.63
C ARG A 128 -3.05 18.68 9.41
N LEU A 129 -1.94 18.03 9.05
CA LEU A 129 -1.39 16.90 9.80
C LEU A 129 -1.02 17.29 11.24
N TRP A 130 -0.39 18.45 11.43
CA TRP A 130 -0.08 18.97 12.77
C TRP A 130 -1.36 19.16 13.61
N ASN A 131 -2.39 19.80 13.05
CA ASN A 131 -3.67 20.00 13.75
C ASN A 131 -4.29 18.66 14.20
N ILE A 132 -4.30 17.65 13.31
CA ILE A 132 -4.81 16.30 13.62
C ILE A 132 -3.95 15.64 14.70
N ARG A 133 -2.62 15.71 14.55
CA ARG A 133 -1.65 15.17 15.51
C ARG A 133 -1.88 15.75 16.91
N GLN A 134 -2.03 17.06 17.03
CA GLN A 134 -2.26 17.75 18.30
C GLN A 134 -3.58 17.31 18.95
N GLN A 135 -4.67 17.30 18.19
CA GLN A 135 -5.96 16.84 18.73
C GLN A 135 -5.91 15.36 19.15
N ALA A 136 -5.16 14.53 18.42
CA ALA A 136 -4.94 13.13 18.77
C ALA A 136 -4.14 12.96 20.07
N MET A 137 -3.12 13.80 20.30
CA MET A 137 -2.39 13.85 21.57
C MET A 137 -3.30 14.25 22.72
N ASN A 138 -4.22 15.18 22.47
CA ASN A 138 -5.22 15.66 23.43
C ASN A 138 -6.38 14.69 23.67
N GLY A 139 -6.31 13.47 23.14
CA GLY A 139 -7.28 12.41 23.43
C GLY A 139 -8.42 12.25 22.42
N ARG A 140 -8.48 13.08 21.36
CA ARG A 140 -9.47 12.88 20.29
C ARG A 140 -9.10 11.64 19.45
N PRO A 141 -10.02 10.69 19.22
CA PRO A 141 -9.74 9.51 18.41
C PRO A 141 -9.44 9.87 16.95
N ILE A 142 -8.44 9.20 16.35
CA ILE A 142 -8.04 9.41 14.93
C ILE A 142 -9.19 9.14 13.95
N ASN A 143 -10.09 8.22 14.28
CA ASN A 143 -11.25 7.89 13.44
C ASN A 143 -12.17 9.10 13.20
N GLY A 144 -12.16 10.10 14.09
CA GLY A 144 -12.89 11.36 13.92
C GLY A 144 -12.32 12.30 12.86
N PHE A 145 -11.22 11.92 12.20
CA PHE A 145 -10.55 12.67 11.13
C PHE A 145 -10.53 11.92 9.80
N ALA A 146 -11.36 10.88 9.62
CA ALA A 146 -11.33 10.05 8.41
C ALA A 146 -11.49 10.88 7.12
N GLU A 147 -12.41 11.85 7.10
CA GLU A 147 -12.62 12.75 5.95
C GLU A 147 -11.39 13.64 5.69
N GLU A 148 -10.80 14.20 6.76
CA GLU A 148 -9.59 15.01 6.66
C GLU A 148 -8.40 14.18 6.15
N MET A 149 -8.22 12.97 6.67
CA MET A 149 -7.17 12.06 6.23
C MET A 149 -7.34 11.64 4.78
N ALA A 150 -8.58 11.35 4.34
CA ALA A 150 -8.87 11.05 2.95
C ALA A 150 -8.52 12.24 2.03
N ALA A 151 -8.89 13.46 2.42
CA ALA A 151 -8.58 14.67 1.68
C ALA A 151 -7.07 14.99 1.64
N ILE A 152 -6.33 14.68 2.72
CA ILE A 152 -4.85 14.81 2.75
C ILE A 152 -4.22 13.78 1.81
N ILE A 153 -4.57 12.50 1.95
CA ILE A 153 -3.98 11.40 1.16
C ILE A 153 -4.28 11.58 -0.33
N GLY A 154 -5.51 11.99 -0.68
CA GLY A 154 -5.91 12.24 -2.06
C GLY A 154 -5.13 13.37 -2.77
N ARG A 155 -4.51 14.29 -2.01
CA ARG A 155 -3.60 15.31 -2.56
C ARG A 155 -2.15 14.83 -2.66
N ILE A 156 -1.75 13.83 -1.89
CA ILE A 156 -0.40 13.27 -1.91
C ILE A 156 -0.27 12.25 -3.04
N VAL A 157 -1.24 11.35 -3.15
CA VAL A 157 -1.23 10.25 -4.11
C VAL A 157 -1.74 10.78 -5.45
N PRO A 158 -0.92 10.73 -6.52
CA PRO A 158 -1.37 11.13 -7.85
C PRO A 158 -2.54 10.27 -8.32
N GLN A 159 -3.52 10.90 -8.98
CA GLN A 159 -4.63 10.21 -9.63
C GLN A 159 -4.32 10.09 -11.13
N MET A 160 -4.28 8.87 -11.65
CA MET A 160 -4.17 8.65 -13.09
C MET A 160 -5.57 8.56 -13.71
N PRO A 161 -5.85 9.24 -14.85
CA PRO A 161 -7.16 9.19 -15.49
C PRO A 161 -7.68 7.77 -15.77
N ARG A 162 -6.76 6.83 -16.06
CA ARG A 162 -7.11 5.42 -16.32
C ARG A 162 -7.59 4.66 -15.09
N ASP A 163 -7.31 5.15 -13.89
CA ASP A 163 -7.70 4.52 -12.62
C ASP A 163 -9.03 5.08 -12.08
N VAL A 164 -9.62 6.07 -12.78
CA VAL A 164 -10.91 6.65 -12.43
C VAL A 164 -12.03 5.72 -12.90
N ASN A 165 -12.84 5.23 -11.96
CA ASN A 165 -14.01 4.41 -12.28
C ASN A 165 -15.30 5.26 -12.19
N PRO A 166 -15.96 5.60 -13.31
CA PRO A 166 -17.06 6.57 -13.33
C PRO A 166 -18.38 6.08 -12.70
N LEU A 167 -18.46 4.85 -12.19
CA LEU A 167 -19.72 4.22 -11.73
C LEU A 167 -20.04 4.38 -10.23
N GLN A 168 -19.34 5.22 -9.48
CA GLN A 168 -19.63 5.48 -8.05
C GLN A 168 -20.34 6.81 -7.78
N SER A 169 -21.06 7.35 -8.78
CA SER A 169 -22.03 8.43 -8.56
C SER A 169 -23.39 7.83 -8.20
N GLN A 170 -23.54 7.22 -7.03
CA GLN A 170 -24.90 7.02 -6.49
C GLN A 170 -25.44 8.42 -6.17
N PRO A 171 -26.53 8.89 -6.80
CA PRO A 171 -27.16 10.12 -6.38
C PRO A 171 -27.56 9.97 -4.90
N PRO A 172 -27.44 11.04 -4.09
CA PRO A 172 -27.85 10.97 -2.70
C PRO A 172 -29.29 10.46 -2.65
N ALA A 173 -29.50 9.37 -1.92
CA ALA A 173 -30.83 8.86 -1.65
C ALA A 173 -31.62 10.00 -0.98
N GLN A 174 -32.54 10.60 -1.74
CA GLN A 174 -33.45 11.60 -1.22
C GLN A 174 -34.24 10.96 -0.07
N ARG A 175 -34.04 11.47 1.14
CA ARG A 175 -34.90 11.24 2.29
C ARG A 175 -35.42 12.59 2.76
#